data_AF-A0A353EW03-F1
#
_entry.id   AF-A0A353EW03-F1
#
_cell.length_a   1.000
_cell.length_b   1.000
_cell.length_c   1.000
_cell.angle_alpha   90.00
_cell.angle_beta   90.00
_cell.angle_gamma   90.00
#
_symmetry.space_group_name_H-M   'P 1'
#
loop_
_entity.id
_entity.type
_entity.pdbx_description
1 polymer ?
#
loop_
_entity_poly.entity_id
_entity_poly.type
_entity_poly.pdbx_seq_one_letter_code
_entity_poly.pdbx_strand_id
1 'polypeptide(L)'
;MMTSEEKRELYMRAYNEHKDEVDARIVDGIEKNRKGWCKIRLTDENGVPVSGRTVKINQKTHDFKYGANIFMLDEFDDEVKNTEYRRFFKEYFNLATVPFYWCDLEPVEGKPRYDKNSVKVYRRPAPELCMEYCEENGLDAKLHCLVYESWVPDWVKNLPLGDVKKKYEERFRRISERFSGRMFEFEVINELLCEETWKKKSVLSEQRNILEWSFKTARRYFPNETLMINEGNPLPTLARADYRSAYFLMIEKALLNGAQIDKIGLQNHLFTGANAHNPEEYEQSLKSGIYMNDPNVYFKGLDVISDLGLPLELTEVTVPTFGETAEDEELQADILERLYSMWFSHPMTEQIIYWNLVDGYAAFTTPGDMSGGENYYRGGLLRFDMSEKPAYKRLRHLIREVWTTDETLTVKNGCVEFRGFYGEYEVTVNGSTKVVRLDNDGAEATV
;
A
#
# COMPACT_ATOMS: atom_id res chain seq x y z
N MET A 1 -17.24 -28.40 -9.00
CA MET A 1 -16.15 -27.53 -8.54
C MET A 1 -15.14 -27.42 -9.63
N MET A 2 -14.87 -26.19 -10.08
CA MET A 2 -13.85 -25.92 -11.09
C MET A 2 -12.48 -26.44 -10.64
N THR A 3 -11.73 -27.05 -11.54
CA THR A 3 -10.35 -27.46 -11.31
C THR A 3 -9.43 -26.24 -11.23
N SER A 4 -8.21 -26.41 -10.70
CA SER A 4 -7.19 -25.34 -10.69
C SER A 4 -6.85 -24.84 -12.09
N GLU A 5 -6.87 -25.72 -13.09
CA GLU A 5 -6.67 -25.38 -14.50
C GLU A 5 -7.82 -24.51 -15.04
N GLU A 6 -9.07 -24.89 -14.79
CA GLU A 6 -10.24 -24.10 -15.20
C GLU A 6 -10.28 -22.73 -14.53
N LYS A 7 -9.90 -22.64 -13.25
CA LYS A 7 -9.79 -21.36 -12.52
C LYS A 7 -8.69 -20.48 -13.12
N ARG A 8 -7.53 -21.06 -13.45
CA ARG A 8 -6.43 -20.36 -14.13
C ARG A 8 -6.86 -19.84 -15.49
N GLU A 9 -7.48 -20.67 -16.32
CA GLU A 9 -7.97 -20.23 -17.64
C GLU A 9 -8.96 -19.08 -17.48
N LEU A 10 -9.91 -19.19 -16.54
CA LEU A 10 -10.91 -18.16 -16.27
C LEU A 10 -10.29 -16.82 -15.87
N TYR A 11 -9.35 -16.83 -14.91
CA TYR A 11 -8.75 -15.60 -14.39
C TYR A 11 -7.71 -15.00 -15.33
N MET A 12 -6.99 -15.82 -16.09
CA MET A 12 -5.95 -15.32 -17.00
C MET A 12 -6.47 -14.97 -18.39
N ARG A 13 -7.72 -15.32 -18.74
CA ARG A 13 -8.31 -15.11 -20.08
C ARG A 13 -8.16 -13.68 -20.60
N ALA A 14 -8.68 -12.69 -19.87
CA ALA A 14 -8.67 -11.29 -20.32
C ALA A 14 -7.25 -10.77 -20.53
N TYR A 15 -6.30 -11.18 -19.67
CA TYR A 15 -4.90 -10.87 -19.88
C TYR A 15 -4.32 -11.56 -21.11
N ASN A 16 -4.55 -12.87 -21.29
CA ASN A 16 -4.01 -13.62 -22.41
C ASN A 16 -4.54 -13.11 -23.76
N GLU A 17 -5.79 -12.66 -23.83
CA GLU A 17 -6.40 -12.06 -25.03
C GLU A 17 -5.75 -10.72 -25.41
N HIS A 18 -5.20 -9.98 -24.44
CA HIS A 18 -4.61 -8.64 -24.62
C HIS A 18 -3.13 -8.57 -24.23
N LYS A 19 -2.45 -9.72 -24.18
CA LYS A 19 -1.14 -9.85 -23.52
C LYS A 19 -0.11 -8.87 -24.07
N ASP A 20 0.05 -8.82 -25.38
CA ASP A 20 1.07 -7.98 -26.02
C ASP A 20 0.84 -6.48 -25.75
N GLU A 21 -0.42 -6.04 -25.76
CA GLU A 21 -0.81 -4.65 -25.48
C GLU A 21 -0.57 -4.29 -24.01
N VAL A 22 -0.99 -5.17 -23.10
CA VAL A 22 -0.82 -4.98 -21.65
C VAL A 22 0.65 -4.97 -21.27
N ASP A 23 1.43 -5.93 -21.77
CA ASP A 23 2.86 -6.03 -21.49
C ASP A 23 3.62 -4.83 -22.06
N ALA A 24 3.30 -4.39 -23.28
CA ALA A 24 3.89 -3.18 -23.85
C ALA A 24 3.60 -1.95 -22.99
N ARG A 25 2.34 -1.76 -22.56
CA ARG A 25 1.95 -0.65 -21.68
C ARG A 25 2.66 -0.70 -20.33
N ILE A 26 2.87 -1.89 -19.76
CA ILE A 26 3.63 -2.07 -18.53
C ILE A 26 5.10 -1.69 -18.73
N VAL A 27 5.77 -2.26 -19.73
CA VAL A 27 7.19 -2.03 -19.98
C VAL A 27 7.45 -0.55 -20.28
N ASP A 28 6.68 0.05 -21.19
CA ASP A 28 6.82 1.46 -21.55
C ASP A 28 6.51 2.36 -20.35
N GLY A 29 5.49 2.01 -19.56
CA GLY A 29 5.12 2.76 -18.36
C GLY A 29 6.21 2.72 -17.29
N ILE A 30 6.82 1.56 -17.04
CA ILE A 30 7.94 1.44 -16.09
C ILE A 30 9.14 2.26 -16.57
N GLU A 31 9.55 2.10 -17.83
CA GLU A 31 10.68 2.84 -18.39
C GLU A 31 10.44 4.35 -18.35
N LYS A 32 9.22 4.81 -18.63
CA LYS A 32 8.89 6.23 -18.65
C LYS A 32 8.72 6.83 -17.26
N ASN A 33 8.04 6.13 -16.36
CA ASN A 33 7.51 6.71 -15.12
C ASN A 33 8.29 6.31 -13.87
N ARG A 34 9.22 5.34 -13.96
CA ARG A 34 9.99 4.83 -12.81
C ARG A 34 11.49 4.96 -12.95
N LYS A 35 11.98 5.31 -14.14
CA LYS A 35 13.41 5.39 -14.44
C LYS A 35 13.81 6.72 -15.03
N GLY A 36 14.97 7.22 -14.61
CA GLY A 36 15.58 8.45 -15.08
C GLY A 36 17.02 8.24 -15.54
N TRP A 37 17.58 9.21 -16.25
CA TRP A 37 19.01 9.23 -16.58
C TRP A 37 19.80 9.86 -15.44
N CYS A 38 20.89 9.20 -15.04
CA CYS A 38 21.86 9.72 -14.09
C CYS A 38 23.24 9.81 -14.74
N LYS A 39 23.90 10.96 -14.54
CA LYS A 39 25.27 11.20 -14.98
C LYS A 39 26.20 11.36 -13.79
N ILE A 40 27.20 10.50 -13.71
CA ILE A 40 28.24 10.56 -12.68
C ILE A 40 29.55 10.99 -13.35
N ARG A 41 30.07 12.14 -12.93
CA ARG A 41 31.41 12.62 -13.28
C ARG A 41 32.41 12.08 -12.27
N LEU A 42 33.50 11.48 -12.73
CA LEU A 42 34.59 11.01 -11.88
C LEU A 42 35.81 11.89 -12.06
N THR A 43 36.30 12.48 -10.98
CA THR A 43 37.49 13.33 -10.98
C THR A 43 38.54 12.84 -9.99
N ASP A 44 39.80 13.16 -10.22
CA ASP A 44 40.83 13.02 -9.20
C ASP A 44 40.78 14.16 -8.18
N GLU A 45 41.68 14.14 -7.19
CA GLU A 45 41.79 15.17 -6.15
C GLU A 45 42.05 16.59 -6.69
N ASN A 46 42.50 16.71 -7.94
CA ASN A 46 42.77 17.99 -8.60
C ASN A 46 41.63 18.40 -9.55
N GLY A 47 40.52 17.66 -9.58
CA GLY A 47 39.38 17.90 -10.47
C GLY A 47 39.60 17.43 -11.90
N VAL A 48 40.64 16.63 -12.17
CA VAL A 48 40.93 16.12 -13.51
C VAL A 48 40.05 14.90 -13.80
N PRO A 49 39.35 14.83 -14.95
CA PRO A 49 38.50 13.70 -15.28
C PRO A 49 39.26 12.37 -15.38
N VAL A 50 38.76 11.34 -14.71
CA VAL A 50 39.39 10.02 -14.66
C VAL A 50 38.68 9.06 -15.61
N SER A 51 39.42 8.30 -16.43
CA SER A 51 38.84 7.30 -17.35
C SER A 51 39.38 5.89 -17.09
N GLY A 52 38.68 4.87 -17.59
CA GLY A 52 39.10 3.47 -17.48
C GLY A 52 38.93 2.85 -16.09
N ARG A 53 38.32 3.57 -15.13
CA ARG A 53 37.95 3.04 -13.82
C ARG A 53 36.63 2.30 -13.89
N THR A 54 36.48 1.31 -13.03
CA THR A 54 35.20 0.62 -12.82
C THR A 54 34.42 1.32 -11.71
N VAL A 55 33.14 1.59 -11.98
CA VAL A 55 32.18 2.17 -11.05
C VAL A 55 31.11 1.13 -10.79
N LYS A 56 30.87 0.81 -9.52
CA LYS A 56 29.73 0.00 -9.10
C LYS A 56 28.60 0.92 -8.65
N ILE A 57 27.41 0.74 -9.19
CA ILE A 57 26.21 1.52 -8.89
C ILE A 57 25.20 0.57 -8.28
N ASN A 58 24.82 0.80 -7.03
CA ASN A 58 23.87 -0.05 -6.31
C ASN A 58 22.73 0.82 -5.80
N GLN A 59 21.51 0.58 -6.26
CA GLN A 59 20.34 1.23 -5.68
C GLN A 59 20.15 0.78 -4.23
N LYS A 60 19.90 1.74 -3.34
CA LYS A 60 19.75 1.55 -1.90
C LYS A 60 18.31 1.72 -1.44
N THR A 61 17.63 2.70 -2.02
CA THR A 61 16.22 3.00 -1.72
C THR A 61 15.43 3.09 -3.00
N HIS A 62 14.11 3.01 -2.85
CA HIS A 62 13.16 3.16 -3.95
C HIS A 62 12.19 4.28 -3.58
N ASP A 63 11.95 5.21 -4.50
CA ASP A 63 11.01 6.32 -4.26
C ASP A 63 9.56 5.81 -4.23
N PHE A 64 9.21 4.88 -5.13
CA PHE A 64 7.96 4.11 -5.05
C PHE A 64 7.90 3.28 -3.75
N LYS A 65 6.75 3.30 -3.07
CA LYS A 65 6.57 2.57 -1.82
C LYS A 65 5.89 1.22 -2.03
N TYR A 66 6.50 0.19 -1.47
CA TYR A 66 5.93 -1.14 -1.36
C TYR A 66 5.75 -1.42 0.13
N GLY A 67 4.50 -1.64 0.55
CA GLY A 67 4.20 -1.80 1.96
C GLY A 67 3.26 -2.94 2.26
N ALA A 68 3.02 -3.11 3.55
CA ALA A 68 1.95 -3.93 4.08
C ALA A 68 1.42 -3.31 5.37
N ASN A 69 0.27 -3.76 5.85
CA ASN A 69 -0.09 -3.45 7.23
C ASN A 69 0.77 -4.22 8.23
N ILE A 70 1.18 -3.54 9.29
CA ILE A 70 2.07 -4.10 10.32
C ILE A 70 1.27 -4.66 11.50
N PHE A 71 0.01 -5.02 11.28
CA PHE A 71 -0.97 -5.25 12.33
C PHE A 71 -0.65 -6.45 13.22
N MET A 72 0.22 -7.36 12.78
CA MET A 72 0.62 -8.54 13.55
C MET A 72 2.00 -8.42 14.22
N LEU A 73 2.62 -7.24 14.23
CA LEU A 73 3.90 -7.03 14.90
C LEU A 73 3.77 -7.33 16.41
N ASP A 74 4.49 -8.36 16.86
CA ASP A 74 4.49 -8.89 18.23
C ASP A 74 3.12 -9.35 18.75
N GLU A 75 2.17 -9.64 17.86
CA GLU A 75 0.81 -10.09 18.24
C GLU A 75 0.64 -11.61 18.17
N PHE A 76 1.70 -12.37 17.84
CA PHE A 76 1.65 -13.84 17.85
C PHE A 76 1.91 -14.38 19.27
N ASP A 77 1.19 -15.44 19.64
CA ASP A 77 1.45 -16.20 20.88
C ASP A 77 2.76 -17.03 20.82
N ASP A 78 3.37 -17.11 19.64
CA ASP A 78 4.59 -17.84 19.34
C ASP A 78 5.74 -16.86 19.04
N GLU A 79 6.79 -16.92 19.86
CA GLU A 79 7.96 -16.03 19.74
C GLU A 79 8.78 -16.25 18.46
N VAL A 80 8.78 -17.49 17.94
CA VAL A 80 9.39 -17.80 16.64
C VAL A 80 8.60 -17.11 15.53
N LYS A 81 7.27 -17.12 15.60
CA LYS A 81 6.44 -16.37 14.64
C LYS A 81 6.64 -14.86 14.75
N ASN A 82 6.77 -14.29 15.95
CA ASN A 82 7.10 -12.88 16.13
C ASN A 82 8.45 -12.53 15.46
N THR A 83 9.48 -13.37 15.69
CA THR A 83 10.82 -13.19 15.10
C THR A 83 10.78 -13.26 13.57
N GLU A 84 10.10 -14.27 13.02
CA GLU A 84 9.99 -14.43 11.57
C GLU A 84 9.16 -13.32 10.93
N TYR A 85 8.06 -12.89 11.55
CA TYR A 85 7.27 -11.76 11.05
C TYR A 85 8.11 -10.48 10.96
N ARG A 86 8.87 -10.15 12.01
CA ARG A 86 9.83 -9.03 11.99
C ARG A 86 10.89 -9.18 10.90
N ARG A 87 11.38 -10.40 10.63
CA ARG A 87 12.36 -10.62 9.56
C ARG A 87 11.74 -10.41 8.18
N PHE A 88 10.61 -11.05 7.92
CA PHE A 88 9.93 -11.02 6.63
C PHE A 88 9.43 -9.63 6.27
N PHE A 89 8.88 -8.89 7.24
CA PHE A 89 8.29 -7.58 6.98
C PHE A 89 9.31 -6.58 6.39
N LYS A 90 10.52 -6.50 6.98
CA LYS A 90 11.56 -5.58 6.48
C LYS A 90 12.37 -6.08 5.28
N GLU A 91 12.14 -7.32 4.83
CA GLU A 91 12.99 -7.94 3.80
C GLU A 91 12.85 -7.21 2.45
N TYR A 92 11.64 -6.73 2.13
CA TYR A 92 11.40 -5.93 0.93
C TYR A 92 10.31 -4.85 1.03
N PHE A 93 9.54 -4.77 2.11
CA PHE A 93 8.70 -3.58 2.29
C PHE A 93 9.56 -2.39 2.73
N ASN A 94 9.20 -1.20 2.26
CA ASN A 94 9.78 0.07 2.67
C ASN A 94 8.73 1.00 3.32
N LEU A 95 7.47 0.56 3.47
CA LEU A 95 6.39 1.28 4.13
C LEU A 95 5.54 0.33 5.00
N ALA A 96 5.12 0.81 6.18
CA ALA A 96 4.22 0.10 7.09
C ALA A 96 2.93 0.89 7.34
N THR A 97 1.77 0.26 7.14
CA THR A 97 0.47 0.83 7.57
C THR A 97 0.24 0.53 9.05
N VAL A 98 0.19 1.57 9.88
CA VAL A 98 0.06 1.50 11.34
C VAL A 98 -1.42 1.65 11.77
N PRO A 99 -1.95 0.78 12.66
CA PRO A 99 -3.37 0.76 12.99
C PRO A 99 -3.75 1.81 14.04
N PHE A 100 -4.56 2.78 13.64
CA PHE A 100 -5.13 3.83 14.47
C PHE A 100 -6.65 3.70 14.65
N TYR A 101 -7.26 2.54 14.40
CA TYR A 101 -8.68 2.29 14.66
C TYR A 101 -9.12 2.81 16.03
N TRP A 102 -10.04 3.79 16.07
CA TRP A 102 -10.22 4.62 17.27
C TRP A 102 -10.74 3.83 18.47
N CYS A 103 -11.73 2.94 18.27
CA CYS A 103 -12.25 2.11 19.37
C CYS A 103 -11.19 1.17 19.98
N ASP A 104 -10.20 0.75 19.19
CA ASP A 104 -9.13 -0.16 19.65
C ASP A 104 -7.96 0.62 20.27
N LEU A 105 -7.67 1.80 19.73
CA LEU A 105 -6.62 2.69 20.21
C LEU A 105 -7.02 3.38 21.53
N GLU A 106 -8.28 3.79 21.68
CA GLU A 106 -8.81 4.48 22.85
C GLU A 106 -10.12 3.82 23.33
N PRO A 107 -10.05 2.57 23.85
CA PRO A 107 -11.24 1.85 24.32
C PRO A 107 -11.90 2.54 25.51
N VAL A 108 -11.13 3.31 26.29
CA VAL A 108 -11.59 4.13 27.41
C VAL A 108 -11.24 5.59 27.13
N GLU A 109 -12.24 6.47 27.22
CA GLU A 109 -12.08 7.90 27.02
C GLU A 109 -10.88 8.47 27.81
N GLY A 110 -10.00 9.20 27.12
CA GLY A 110 -8.84 9.84 27.73
C GLY A 110 -7.66 8.91 28.00
N LYS A 111 -7.73 7.63 27.61
CA LYS A 111 -6.67 6.63 27.82
C LYS A 111 -6.24 5.93 26.53
N PRO A 112 -5.69 6.68 25.55
CA PRO A 112 -5.19 6.08 24.32
C PRO A 112 -3.95 5.21 24.57
N ARG A 113 -3.81 4.15 23.78
CA ARG A 113 -2.77 3.12 23.87
C ARG A 113 -1.58 3.43 22.95
N TYR A 114 -0.99 4.62 23.06
CA TYR A 114 0.11 5.02 22.18
C TYR A 114 1.44 4.34 22.54
N ASP A 115 1.73 4.21 23.84
CA ASP A 115 3.02 3.72 24.32
C ASP A 115 3.24 2.25 23.92
N LYS A 116 4.47 1.89 23.54
CA LYS A 116 4.80 0.53 23.06
C LYS A 116 4.43 -0.60 24.01
N ASN A 117 4.42 -0.32 25.31
CA ASN A 117 4.08 -1.28 26.37
C ASN A 117 2.61 -1.21 26.77
N SER A 118 1.76 -0.56 25.98
CA SER A 118 0.32 -0.59 26.18
C SER A 118 -0.17 -2.04 26.18
N VAL A 119 -1.30 -2.30 26.84
CA VAL A 119 -1.98 -3.61 26.79
C VAL A 119 -2.08 -4.07 25.34
N LYS A 120 -2.17 -5.36 25.02
CA LYS A 120 -2.39 -5.81 23.63
C LYS A 120 -3.86 -5.72 23.22
N VAL A 121 -4.12 -5.46 21.95
CA VAL A 121 -5.43 -5.63 21.30
C VAL A 121 -5.09 -6.30 19.99
N TYR A 122 -5.65 -7.50 19.79
CA TYR A 122 -5.35 -8.33 18.64
C TYR A 122 -5.44 -7.54 17.33
N ARG A 123 -4.41 -7.66 16.49
CA ARG A 123 -4.23 -6.91 15.22
C ARG A 123 -4.09 -5.39 15.38
N ARG A 124 -3.84 -4.88 16.59
CA ARG A 124 -3.73 -3.45 16.92
C ARG A 124 -2.53 -3.18 17.84
N PRO A 125 -1.30 -3.51 17.38
CA PRO A 125 -0.08 -3.15 18.10
C PRO A 125 -0.08 -1.65 18.38
N ALA A 126 0.50 -1.27 19.52
CA ALA A 126 0.56 0.13 19.93
C ALA A 126 1.37 0.94 18.90
N PRO A 127 0.92 2.15 18.49
CA PRO A 127 1.60 2.92 17.47
C PRO A 127 3.10 3.15 17.69
N GLU A 128 3.56 3.42 18.92
CA GLU A 128 5.00 3.60 19.17
C GLU A 128 5.82 2.31 19.01
N LEU A 129 5.24 1.13 19.24
CA LEU A 129 5.93 -0.13 18.94
C LEU A 129 6.17 -0.25 17.43
N CYS A 130 5.16 0.10 16.62
CA CYS A 130 5.29 0.13 15.16
C CYS A 130 6.30 1.17 14.70
N MET A 131 6.25 2.39 15.26
CA MET A 131 7.19 3.46 14.90
C MET A 131 8.63 3.09 15.24
N GLU A 132 8.91 2.58 16.43
CA GLU A 132 10.27 2.13 16.81
C GLU A 132 10.78 1.06 15.83
N TYR A 133 9.96 0.07 15.49
CA TYR A 133 10.33 -0.94 14.50
C TYR A 133 10.61 -0.33 13.12
N CYS A 134 9.80 0.63 12.67
CA CYS A 134 10.00 1.27 11.37
C CYS A 134 11.30 2.08 11.35
N GLU A 135 11.52 2.92 12.37
CA GLU A 135 12.71 3.76 12.52
C GLU A 135 14.00 2.91 12.60
N GLU A 136 13.99 1.82 13.37
CA GLU A 136 15.12 0.89 13.50
C GLU A 136 15.51 0.19 12.18
N ASN A 137 14.55 0.04 11.26
CA ASN A 137 14.73 -0.72 10.02
C ASN A 137 14.68 0.16 8.76
N GLY A 138 14.66 1.49 8.92
CA GLY A 138 14.61 2.44 7.80
C GLY A 138 13.34 2.31 6.96
N LEU A 139 12.22 1.94 7.58
CA LEU A 139 10.90 1.87 6.95
C LEU A 139 10.15 3.16 7.21
N ASP A 140 9.40 3.60 6.21
CA ASP A 140 8.39 4.63 6.42
C ASP A 140 7.18 4.05 7.15
N ALA A 141 6.43 4.90 7.85
CA ALA A 141 5.17 4.53 8.49
C ALA A 141 4.04 5.45 8.02
N LYS A 142 2.88 4.87 7.67
CA LYS A 142 1.64 5.62 7.38
C LYS A 142 0.55 5.35 8.41
N LEU A 143 -0.24 6.38 8.71
CA LEU A 143 -1.35 6.30 9.67
C LEU A 143 -2.62 5.81 8.97
N HIS A 144 -3.22 4.72 9.46
CA HIS A 144 -4.57 4.29 9.07
C HIS A 144 -5.47 4.17 10.31
N CYS A 145 -6.39 5.07 10.62
CA CYS A 145 -6.75 6.34 9.96
C CYS A 145 -7.30 7.33 11.02
N LEU A 146 -7.51 8.61 10.65
CA LEU A 146 -7.94 9.65 11.58
C LEU A 146 -9.46 9.62 11.83
N VAL A 147 -10.27 9.47 10.77
CA VAL A 147 -11.74 9.41 10.81
C VAL A 147 -12.21 8.13 10.14
N TYR A 148 -12.82 7.25 10.91
CA TYR A 148 -13.47 6.05 10.37
C TYR A 148 -14.63 5.68 11.29
N GLU A 149 -15.82 6.11 10.87
CA GLU A 149 -17.01 6.06 11.70
C GLU A 149 -17.41 4.63 12.08
N SER A 150 -17.12 3.64 11.23
CA SER A 150 -17.31 2.20 11.52
C SER A 150 -16.56 1.73 12.77
N TRP A 151 -15.47 2.43 13.14
CA TRP A 151 -14.58 2.11 14.25
C TRP A 151 -14.52 3.20 15.31
N VAL A 152 -15.62 3.96 15.44
CA VAL A 152 -15.79 4.95 16.52
C VAL A 152 -15.97 4.26 17.89
N PRO A 153 -15.38 4.77 18.99
CA PRO A 153 -15.58 4.21 20.32
C PRO A 153 -17.02 4.36 20.81
N ASP A 154 -17.48 3.42 21.65
CA ASP A 154 -18.85 3.43 22.18
C ASP A 154 -19.14 4.70 23.03
N TRP A 155 -18.11 5.28 23.67
CA TRP A 155 -18.23 6.52 24.44
C TRP A 155 -18.37 7.79 23.57
N VAL A 156 -18.09 7.71 22.26
CA VAL A 156 -18.32 8.81 21.29
C VAL A 156 -19.64 8.64 20.55
N LYS A 157 -20.02 7.39 20.22
CA LYS A 157 -21.10 7.03 19.30
C LYS A 157 -22.40 7.83 19.49
N ASN A 158 -22.82 8.02 20.74
CA ASN A 158 -24.12 8.62 21.08
C ASN A 158 -24.02 10.09 21.53
N LEU A 159 -22.87 10.74 21.37
CA LEU A 159 -22.71 12.13 21.75
C LEU A 159 -23.41 13.08 20.75
N PRO A 160 -23.85 14.27 21.19
CA PRO A 160 -24.29 15.33 20.28
C PRO A 160 -23.17 15.76 19.32
N LEU A 161 -23.54 16.24 18.12
CA LEU A 161 -22.58 16.58 17.05
C LEU A 161 -21.45 17.51 17.50
N GLY A 162 -21.78 18.52 18.32
CA GLY A 162 -20.78 19.46 18.84
C GLY A 162 -19.72 18.79 19.70
N ASP A 163 -20.10 17.77 20.46
CA ASP A 163 -19.17 17.05 21.32
C ASP A 163 -18.40 15.98 20.55
N VAL A 164 -19.03 15.29 19.59
CA VAL A 164 -18.31 14.41 18.64
C VAL A 164 -17.19 15.16 17.92
N LYS A 165 -17.47 16.36 17.39
CA LYS A 165 -16.45 17.19 16.73
C LYS A 165 -15.32 17.57 17.67
N LYS A 166 -15.60 17.94 18.93
CA LYS A 166 -14.57 18.21 19.94
C LYS A 166 -13.71 16.97 20.22
N LYS A 167 -14.31 15.77 20.28
CA LYS A 167 -13.57 14.52 20.51
C LYS A 167 -12.65 14.18 19.35
N TYR A 168 -13.10 14.37 18.11
CA TYR A 168 -12.22 14.24 16.95
C TYR A 168 -11.13 15.31 16.91
N GLU A 169 -11.43 16.58 17.19
CA GLU A 169 -10.39 17.63 17.27
C GLU A 169 -9.33 17.31 18.34
N GLU A 170 -9.74 16.79 19.50
CA GLU A 170 -8.83 16.33 20.54
C GLU A 170 -7.98 15.15 20.07
N ARG A 171 -8.59 14.17 19.40
CA ARG A 171 -7.87 13.04 18.78
C ARG A 171 -6.83 13.53 17.78
N PHE A 172 -7.19 14.41 16.86
CA PHE A 172 -6.28 14.97 15.85
C PHE A 172 -5.12 15.71 16.51
N ARG A 173 -5.39 16.54 17.52
CA ARG A 173 -4.36 17.25 18.29
C ARG A 173 -3.38 16.27 18.94
N ARG A 174 -3.88 15.27 19.67
CA ARG A 174 -3.02 14.30 20.39
C ARG A 174 -2.17 13.45 19.43
N ILE A 175 -2.72 13.06 18.27
CA ILE A 175 -1.97 12.34 17.24
C ILE A 175 -0.91 13.24 16.63
N SER A 176 -1.26 14.48 16.25
CA SER A 176 -0.32 15.47 15.71
C SER A 176 0.86 15.73 16.64
N GLU A 177 0.58 15.99 17.93
CA GLU A 177 1.61 16.24 18.95
C GLU A 177 2.65 15.10 19.07
N ARG A 178 2.29 13.87 18.68
CA ARG A 178 3.13 12.68 18.85
C ARG A 178 3.77 12.17 17.55
N PHE A 179 3.09 12.33 16.42
CA PHE A 179 3.43 11.65 15.16
C PHE A 179 3.65 12.57 13.96
N SER A 180 3.26 13.85 14.01
CA SER A 180 3.57 14.81 12.94
C SER A 180 5.09 14.93 12.77
N GLY A 181 5.57 14.89 11.52
CA GLY A 181 6.98 14.88 11.15
C GLY A 181 7.69 13.53 11.31
N ARG A 182 7.01 12.48 11.80
CA ARG A 182 7.55 11.12 11.94
C ARG A 182 6.92 10.11 10.99
N MET A 183 5.72 10.39 10.47
CA MET A 183 5.02 9.51 9.54
C MET A 183 5.12 10.06 8.12
N PHE A 184 5.14 9.15 7.15
CA PHE A 184 5.19 9.45 5.73
C PHE A 184 3.90 10.11 5.24
N GLU A 185 2.75 9.65 5.74
CA GLU A 185 1.44 10.21 5.41
C GLU A 185 0.34 9.80 6.39
N PHE A 186 -0.78 10.53 6.32
CA PHE A 186 -1.93 10.38 7.20
C PHE A 186 -3.21 10.14 6.40
N GLU A 187 -3.85 8.99 6.63
CA GLU A 187 -5.18 8.73 6.12
C GLU A 187 -6.22 9.49 6.94
N VAL A 188 -6.81 10.52 6.32
CA VAL A 188 -7.72 11.44 7.00
C VAL A 188 -9.06 10.80 7.24
N ILE A 189 -9.62 10.15 6.22
CA ILE A 189 -10.94 9.55 6.30
C ILE A 189 -11.02 8.29 5.46
N ASN A 190 -11.66 7.26 6.03
CA ASN A 190 -11.79 5.95 5.41
C ASN A 190 -13.26 5.61 5.12
N GLU A 191 -13.50 4.99 3.96
CA GLU A 191 -14.70 4.21 3.63
C GLU A 191 -16.04 4.96 3.68
N LEU A 192 -16.06 6.27 3.39
CA LEU A 192 -17.30 7.05 3.44
C LEU A 192 -18.43 6.47 2.57
N LEU A 193 -18.11 5.88 1.42
CA LEU A 193 -19.10 5.27 0.53
C LEU A 193 -19.55 3.89 1.01
N CYS A 194 -18.90 3.31 2.02
CA CYS A 194 -19.29 2.04 2.64
C CYS A 194 -20.25 2.24 3.83
N GLU A 195 -20.78 3.45 4.07
CA GLU A 195 -21.62 3.79 5.23
C GLU A 195 -22.78 2.80 5.47
N GLU A 196 -23.38 2.27 4.40
CA GLU A 196 -24.48 1.31 4.48
C GLU A 196 -24.12 0.00 5.19
N THR A 197 -22.84 -0.35 5.23
CA THR A 197 -22.33 -1.58 5.87
C THR A 197 -21.94 -1.36 7.33
N TRP A 198 -21.84 -0.11 7.78
CA TRP A 198 -21.34 0.22 9.10
C TRP A 198 -22.31 -0.17 10.21
N LYS A 199 -21.82 -0.92 11.19
CA LYS A 199 -22.60 -1.32 12.39
C LYS A 199 -22.52 -0.29 13.51
N LYS A 200 -21.47 0.54 13.50
CA LYS A 200 -21.23 1.63 14.45
C LYS A 200 -20.94 2.89 13.65
N LYS A 201 -21.51 4.02 14.08
CA LYS A 201 -21.26 5.36 13.55
C LYS A 201 -21.82 6.40 14.52
N SER A 202 -21.25 7.59 14.51
CA SER A 202 -21.73 8.75 15.24
C SER A 202 -22.54 9.68 14.33
N VAL A 203 -23.15 10.73 14.91
CA VAL A 203 -23.87 11.77 14.16
C VAL A 203 -22.97 12.58 13.20
N LEU A 204 -21.64 12.41 13.27
CA LEU A 204 -20.74 13.00 12.28
C LEU A 204 -20.96 12.41 10.88
N SER A 205 -21.23 11.10 10.78
CA SER A 205 -21.49 10.41 9.49
C SER A 205 -22.65 11.03 8.70
N GLU A 206 -23.64 11.60 9.37
CA GLU A 206 -24.82 12.23 8.75
C GLU A 206 -24.51 13.61 8.15
N GLN A 207 -23.32 14.16 8.40
CA GLN A 207 -22.98 15.50 7.95
C GLN A 207 -22.60 15.49 6.46
N ARG A 208 -23.38 16.22 5.64
CA ARG A 208 -23.13 16.38 4.19
C ARG A 208 -21.70 16.84 3.86
N ASN A 209 -21.05 17.57 4.77
CA ASN A 209 -19.71 18.11 4.60
C ASN A 209 -18.65 17.38 5.43
N ILE A 210 -18.89 16.13 5.83
CA ILE A 210 -17.94 15.35 6.65
C ILE A 210 -16.56 15.31 6.00
N LEU A 211 -16.48 15.10 4.69
CA LEU A 211 -15.20 15.03 3.97
C LEU A 211 -14.44 16.37 4.06
N GLU A 212 -15.08 17.49 3.70
CA GLU A 212 -14.46 18.81 3.76
C GLU A 212 -14.11 19.21 5.20
N TRP A 213 -14.96 18.86 6.19
CA TRP A 213 -14.69 19.10 7.59
C TRP A 213 -13.49 18.31 8.09
N SER A 214 -13.38 17.03 7.73
CA SER A 214 -12.27 16.16 8.13
C SER A 214 -10.94 16.66 7.57
N PHE A 215 -10.88 17.00 6.28
CA PHE A 215 -9.65 17.55 5.69
C PHE A 215 -9.31 18.94 6.21
N LYS A 216 -10.29 19.82 6.41
CA LYS A 216 -10.04 21.14 7.03
C LYS A 216 -9.51 21.00 8.45
N THR A 217 -10.01 20.04 9.21
CA THR A 217 -9.55 19.77 10.57
C THR A 217 -8.16 19.15 10.54
N ALA A 218 -7.90 18.19 9.65
CA ALA A 218 -6.60 17.57 9.46
C ALA A 218 -5.54 18.62 9.13
N ARG A 219 -5.78 19.49 8.14
CA ARG A 219 -4.83 20.56 7.77
C ARG A 219 -4.49 21.52 8.90
N ARG A 220 -5.42 21.76 9.85
CA ARG A 220 -5.15 22.59 11.03
C ARG A 220 -4.08 21.96 11.93
N TYR A 221 -4.11 20.64 12.09
CA TYR A 221 -3.22 19.91 13.00
C TYR A 221 -2.01 19.29 12.29
N PHE A 222 -2.08 19.09 10.99
CA PHE A 222 -1.07 18.44 10.14
C PHE A 222 -0.75 19.34 8.92
N PRO A 223 -0.28 20.59 9.12
CA PRO A 223 -0.17 21.57 8.04
C PRO A 223 0.89 21.23 6.99
N ASN A 224 1.87 20.41 7.32
CA ASN A 224 3.00 20.03 6.46
C ASN A 224 3.01 18.54 6.09
N GLU A 225 1.98 17.79 6.48
CA GLU A 225 1.91 16.36 6.23
C GLU A 225 1.17 16.06 4.93
N THR A 226 1.49 14.91 4.32
CA THR A 226 0.70 14.34 3.24
C THR A 226 -0.62 13.80 3.81
N LEU A 227 -1.74 14.32 3.33
CA LEU A 227 -3.08 13.91 3.75
C LEU A 227 -3.83 13.20 2.64
N MET A 228 -4.26 11.97 2.91
CA MET A 228 -4.94 11.14 1.92
C MET A 228 -6.38 10.79 2.31
N ILE A 229 -7.21 10.53 1.29
CA ILE A 229 -8.54 9.92 1.42
C ILE A 229 -8.42 8.44 1.04
N ASN A 230 -9.15 7.54 1.72
CA ASN A 230 -9.14 6.11 1.37
C ASN A 230 -10.58 5.57 1.23
N GLU A 231 -10.77 4.64 0.31
CA GLU A 231 -12.09 4.12 -0.02
C GLU A 231 -12.05 2.67 -0.52
N GLY A 232 -13.06 1.89 -0.11
CA GLY A 232 -13.25 0.48 -0.46
C GLY A 232 -13.80 0.25 -1.87
N ASN A 233 -14.21 1.32 -2.56
CA ASN A 233 -14.77 1.24 -3.91
C ASN A 233 -13.73 0.68 -4.90
N PRO A 234 -13.95 -0.51 -5.50
CA PRO A 234 -12.92 -1.17 -6.29
C PRO A 234 -12.73 -0.50 -7.65
N LEU A 235 -11.50 -0.53 -8.17
CA LEU A 235 -11.13 0.06 -9.47
C LEU A 235 -12.09 -0.31 -10.63
N PRO A 236 -12.57 -1.56 -10.75
CA PRO A 236 -13.57 -1.90 -11.77
C PRO A 236 -14.88 -1.13 -11.70
N THR A 237 -15.37 -0.80 -10.50
CA THR A 237 -16.57 0.03 -10.35
C THR A 237 -16.32 1.43 -10.90
N LEU A 238 -15.14 1.98 -10.60
CA LEU A 238 -14.71 3.26 -11.11
C LEU A 238 -14.56 3.24 -12.64
N ALA A 239 -13.91 2.23 -13.20
CA ALA A 239 -13.75 2.07 -14.65
C ALA A 239 -15.08 1.95 -15.41
N ARG A 240 -16.09 1.31 -14.80
CA ARG A 240 -17.44 1.17 -15.38
C ARG A 240 -18.24 2.47 -15.31
N ALA A 241 -18.18 3.16 -14.18
CA ALA A 241 -18.92 4.40 -13.96
C ALA A 241 -18.23 5.62 -14.60
N ASP A 242 -16.94 5.52 -14.90
CA ASP A 242 -16.13 6.62 -15.45
C ASP A 242 -16.18 7.84 -14.51
N TYR A 243 -16.20 9.05 -15.05
CA TYR A 243 -16.44 10.31 -14.31
C TYR A 243 -17.76 10.38 -13.53
N ARG A 244 -18.63 9.35 -13.57
CA ARG A 244 -19.85 9.25 -12.75
C ARG A 244 -19.67 8.33 -11.54
N SER A 245 -18.46 7.81 -11.30
CA SER A 245 -18.12 7.08 -10.09
C SER A 245 -18.42 7.94 -8.86
N ALA A 246 -19.09 7.36 -7.86
CA ALA A 246 -19.38 8.05 -6.61
C ALA A 246 -18.10 8.54 -5.92
N TYR A 247 -17.00 7.78 -6.04
CA TYR A 247 -15.72 8.17 -5.46
C TYR A 247 -15.08 9.35 -6.19
N PHE A 248 -15.08 9.31 -7.54
CA PHE A 248 -14.61 10.42 -8.37
C PHE A 248 -15.37 11.71 -8.06
N LEU A 249 -16.71 11.66 -8.11
CA LEU A 249 -17.57 12.81 -7.84
C LEU A 249 -17.45 13.34 -6.41
N MET A 250 -17.24 12.45 -5.44
CA MET A 250 -17.03 12.84 -4.03
C MET A 250 -15.73 13.64 -3.88
N ILE A 251 -14.63 13.18 -4.46
CA ILE A 251 -13.34 13.86 -4.40
C ILE A 251 -13.38 15.16 -5.20
N GLU A 252 -13.86 15.13 -6.45
CA GLU A 252 -13.97 16.31 -7.31
C GLU A 252 -14.74 17.43 -6.61
N LYS A 253 -15.90 17.11 -6.05
CA LYS A 253 -16.71 18.07 -5.29
C LYS A 253 -15.96 18.61 -4.07
N ALA A 254 -15.23 17.77 -3.34
CA ALA A 254 -14.47 18.22 -2.16
C ALA A 254 -13.33 19.17 -2.56
N LEU A 255 -12.60 18.85 -3.63
CA LEU A 255 -11.56 19.72 -4.19
C LEU A 255 -12.13 21.07 -4.63
N LEU A 256 -13.26 21.06 -5.36
CA LEU A 256 -13.96 22.28 -5.77
C LEU A 256 -14.46 23.11 -4.58
N ASN A 257 -14.76 22.47 -3.45
CA ASN A 257 -15.14 23.13 -2.19
C ASN A 257 -13.93 23.56 -1.34
N GLY A 258 -12.70 23.38 -1.83
CA GLY A 258 -11.46 23.80 -1.16
C GLY A 258 -10.93 22.82 -0.12
N ALA A 259 -11.35 21.55 -0.14
CA ALA A 259 -10.67 20.51 0.63
C ALA A 259 -9.24 20.33 0.07
N GLN A 260 -8.25 20.34 0.96
CA GLN A 260 -6.85 20.14 0.60
C GLN A 260 -6.53 18.65 0.76
N ILE A 261 -6.69 17.88 -0.32
CA ILE A 261 -6.38 16.43 -0.39
C ILE A 261 -5.10 16.28 -1.20
N ASP A 262 -4.09 15.57 -0.68
CA ASP A 262 -2.81 15.39 -1.38
C ASP A 262 -2.74 14.09 -2.17
N LYS A 263 -3.50 13.06 -1.76
CA LYS A 263 -3.39 11.70 -2.31
C LYS A 263 -4.71 10.95 -2.22
N ILE A 264 -4.93 10.06 -3.18
CA ILE A 264 -6.14 9.21 -3.28
C ILE A 264 -5.76 7.75 -3.04
N GLY A 265 -6.39 7.14 -2.04
CA GLY A 265 -6.28 5.73 -1.71
C GLY A 265 -7.39 4.91 -2.36
N LEU A 266 -7.03 3.68 -2.76
CA LEU A 266 -7.90 2.68 -3.36
C LEU A 266 -7.61 1.34 -2.66
N GLN A 267 -8.50 0.86 -1.80
CA GLN A 267 -8.25 -0.38 -1.04
C GLN A 267 -7.95 -1.57 -1.95
N ASN A 268 -8.76 -1.74 -3.00
CA ASN A 268 -8.56 -2.74 -4.04
C ASN A 268 -8.42 -4.18 -3.49
N HIS A 269 -9.31 -4.56 -2.58
CA HIS A 269 -9.50 -5.96 -2.20
C HIS A 269 -10.14 -6.78 -3.32
N LEU A 270 -9.58 -7.94 -3.66
CA LEU A 270 -10.23 -8.94 -4.51
C LEU A 270 -10.93 -9.97 -3.61
N PHE A 271 -12.08 -9.61 -3.05
CA PHE A 271 -12.87 -10.48 -2.18
C PHE A 271 -13.73 -11.49 -2.96
N THR A 272 -13.13 -12.20 -3.91
CA THR A 272 -13.81 -13.31 -4.58
C THR A 272 -13.99 -14.49 -3.62
N GLY A 273 -15.20 -15.06 -3.58
CA GLY A 273 -15.57 -16.20 -2.74
C GLY A 273 -16.11 -15.80 -1.36
N ALA A 274 -16.03 -14.52 -1.00
CA ALA A 274 -16.37 -13.94 0.32
C ALA A 274 -17.65 -14.46 0.99
N ASN A 275 -18.68 -14.68 0.18
CA ASN A 275 -20.04 -14.97 0.62
C ASN A 275 -20.53 -16.35 0.15
N ALA A 276 -19.62 -17.21 -0.32
CA ALA A 276 -19.99 -18.53 -0.78
C ALA A 276 -20.16 -19.48 0.41
N HIS A 277 -21.38 -19.96 0.62
CA HIS A 277 -21.71 -20.93 1.67
C HIS A 277 -21.76 -22.37 1.14
N ASN A 278 -21.66 -22.55 -0.17
CA ASN A 278 -21.64 -23.85 -0.83
C ASN A 278 -20.81 -23.79 -2.13
N PRO A 279 -20.47 -24.96 -2.72
CA PRO A 279 -19.66 -25.02 -3.94
C PRO A 279 -20.23 -24.27 -5.15
N GLU A 280 -21.56 -24.21 -5.30
CA GLU A 280 -22.21 -23.53 -6.42
C GLU A 280 -22.08 -22.01 -6.30
N GLU A 281 -22.33 -21.47 -5.12
CA GLU A 281 -22.11 -20.04 -4.82
C GLU A 281 -20.64 -19.65 -5.00
N TYR A 282 -19.71 -20.54 -4.66
CA TYR A 282 -18.28 -20.31 -4.87
C TYR A 282 -17.94 -20.22 -6.35
N GLU A 283 -18.39 -21.19 -7.17
CA GLU A 283 -18.20 -21.13 -8.62
C GLU A 283 -18.85 -19.90 -9.25
N GLN A 284 -20.03 -19.50 -8.77
CA GLN A 284 -20.68 -18.28 -9.24
C GLN A 284 -19.87 -17.03 -8.85
N SER A 285 -19.29 -17.01 -7.64
CA SER A 285 -18.41 -15.93 -7.22
C SER A 285 -17.12 -15.89 -8.04
N LEU A 286 -16.55 -17.03 -8.42
CA LEU A 286 -15.38 -17.07 -9.30
C LEU A 286 -15.69 -16.42 -10.65
N LYS A 287 -16.84 -16.77 -11.25
CA LYS A 287 -17.31 -16.23 -12.53
C LYS A 287 -17.61 -14.74 -12.46
N SER A 288 -18.18 -14.26 -11.35
CA SER A 288 -18.41 -12.83 -11.17
C SER A 288 -17.11 -12.08 -10.89
N GLY A 289 -16.18 -12.65 -10.12
CA GLY A 289 -14.94 -11.98 -9.72
C GLY A 289 -13.96 -11.67 -10.85
N ILE A 290 -14.13 -12.22 -12.05
CA ILE A 290 -13.18 -12.06 -13.17
C ILE A 290 -12.93 -10.60 -13.57
N TYR A 291 -13.93 -9.73 -13.44
CA TYR A 291 -13.75 -8.31 -13.79
C TYR A 291 -12.83 -7.58 -12.82
N MET A 292 -12.61 -8.14 -11.62
CA MET A 292 -11.63 -7.66 -10.65
C MET A 292 -10.20 -8.08 -11.00
N ASN A 293 -10.00 -8.71 -12.16
CA ASN A 293 -8.71 -9.16 -12.64
C ASN A 293 -8.43 -8.78 -14.11
N ASP A 294 -9.32 -8.02 -14.74
CA ASP A 294 -9.18 -7.58 -16.14
C ASP A 294 -8.20 -6.39 -16.23
N PRO A 295 -7.08 -6.53 -16.97
CA PRO A 295 -6.06 -5.49 -17.00
C PRO A 295 -6.53 -4.18 -17.66
N ASN A 296 -7.39 -4.25 -18.67
CA ASN A 296 -7.90 -3.07 -19.36
C ASN A 296 -8.87 -2.29 -18.47
N VAL A 297 -9.68 -3.00 -17.68
CA VAL A 297 -10.56 -2.41 -16.68
C VAL A 297 -9.74 -1.71 -15.59
N TYR A 298 -8.66 -2.33 -15.11
CA TYR A 298 -7.79 -1.73 -14.09
C TYR A 298 -7.09 -0.46 -14.60
N PHE A 299 -6.49 -0.53 -15.79
CA PHE A 299 -5.87 0.63 -16.38
C PHE A 299 -6.86 1.76 -16.59
N LYS A 300 -8.06 1.48 -17.14
CA LYS A 300 -9.10 2.48 -17.29
C LYS A 300 -9.49 3.11 -15.96
N GLY A 301 -9.63 2.32 -14.89
CA GLY A 301 -9.94 2.84 -13.57
C GLY A 301 -8.86 3.80 -13.05
N LEU A 302 -7.59 3.42 -13.18
CA LEU A 302 -6.47 4.27 -12.80
C LEU A 302 -6.42 5.56 -13.62
N ASP A 303 -6.61 5.46 -14.94
CA ASP A 303 -6.59 6.61 -15.86
C ASP A 303 -7.71 7.61 -15.48
N VAL A 304 -8.93 7.13 -15.23
CA VAL A 304 -10.07 8.00 -14.87
C VAL A 304 -9.86 8.73 -13.55
N ILE A 305 -9.43 8.02 -12.49
CA ILE A 305 -9.22 8.69 -11.19
C ILE A 305 -8.02 9.64 -11.22
N SER A 306 -7.05 9.39 -12.10
CA SER A 306 -5.86 10.24 -12.28
C SER A 306 -6.17 11.61 -12.85
N ASP A 307 -7.31 11.79 -13.54
CA ASP A 307 -7.73 13.10 -14.04
C ASP A 307 -8.02 14.12 -12.93
N LEU A 308 -8.15 13.66 -11.67
CA LEU A 308 -8.19 14.54 -10.50
C LEU A 308 -6.83 15.17 -10.17
N GLY A 309 -5.74 14.73 -10.82
CA GLY A 309 -4.41 15.32 -10.70
C GLY A 309 -3.69 15.05 -9.38
N LEU A 310 -4.11 14.01 -8.64
CA LEU A 310 -3.51 13.61 -7.36
C LEU A 310 -2.81 12.26 -7.47
N PRO A 311 -1.67 12.06 -6.78
CA PRO A 311 -1.07 10.74 -6.60
C PRO A 311 -2.05 9.68 -6.08
N LEU A 312 -1.80 8.43 -6.46
CA LEU A 312 -2.62 7.27 -6.14
C LEU A 312 -1.84 6.27 -5.28
N GLU A 313 -2.56 5.63 -4.37
CA GLU A 313 -2.09 4.49 -3.57
C GLU A 313 -3.09 3.35 -3.66
N LEU A 314 -2.58 2.14 -3.89
CA LEU A 314 -3.34 0.91 -3.67
C LEU A 314 -3.13 0.51 -2.21
N THR A 315 -4.13 0.74 -1.36
CA THR A 315 -3.94 0.85 0.10
C THR A 315 -4.10 -0.48 0.86
N GLU A 316 -4.87 -1.43 0.31
CA GLU A 316 -5.28 -2.64 1.04
C GLU A 316 -5.35 -3.87 0.11
N VAL A 317 -4.37 -4.02 -0.79
CA VAL A 317 -4.37 -5.08 -1.80
C VAL A 317 -4.47 -6.45 -1.15
N THR A 318 -5.47 -7.22 -1.57
CA THR A 318 -5.65 -8.63 -1.22
C THR A 318 -6.00 -9.41 -2.46
N VAL A 319 -5.22 -10.43 -2.79
CA VAL A 319 -5.55 -11.40 -3.85
C VAL A 319 -5.71 -12.77 -3.20
N PRO A 320 -6.87 -13.44 -3.35
CA PRO A 320 -7.13 -14.70 -2.68
C PRO A 320 -6.33 -15.83 -3.31
N THR A 321 -6.04 -16.88 -2.55
CA THR A 321 -5.74 -18.18 -3.14
C THR A 321 -7.06 -18.82 -3.53
N PHE A 322 -7.25 -19.13 -4.82
CA PHE A 322 -8.51 -19.65 -5.35
C PHE A 322 -8.73 -21.14 -5.04
N GLY A 323 -8.31 -21.61 -3.86
CA GLY A 323 -8.35 -23.01 -3.44
C GLY A 323 -7.21 -23.35 -2.48
N GLU A 324 -6.80 -24.61 -2.46
CA GLU A 324 -5.78 -25.13 -1.52
C GLU A 324 -4.64 -25.90 -2.23
N THR A 325 -4.64 -25.91 -3.57
CA THR A 325 -3.63 -26.61 -4.36
C THR A 325 -2.40 -25.73 -4.61
N ALA A 326 -1.26 -26.33 -4.95
CA ALA A 326 -0.07 -25.58 -5.35
C ALA A 326 -0.35 -24.74 -6.60
N GLU A 327 -1.16 -25.25 -7.52
CA GLU A 327 -1.58 -24.55 -8.73
C GLU A 327 -2.44 -23.31 -8.43
N ASP A 328 -3.23 -23.34 -7.36
CA ASP A 328 -4.02 -22.18 -6.91
C ASP A 328 -3.13 -21.08 -6.31
N GLU A 329 -2.08 -21.47 -5.56
CA GLU A 329 -1.09 -20.52 -5.06
C GLU A 329 -0.25 -19.91 -6.19
N GLU A 330 0.09 -20.67 -7.23
CA GLU A 330 0.74 -20.13 -8.43
C GLU A 330 -0.17 -19.17 -9.19
N LEU A 331 -1.48 -19.44 -9.26
CA LEU A 331 -2.43 -18.49 -9.85
C LEU A 331 -2.48 -17.17 -9.06
N GLN A 332 -2.47 -17.23 -7.73
CA GLN A 332 -2.37 -16.03 -6.88
C GLN A 332 -1.09 -15.23 -7.21
N ALA A 333 0.05 -15.91 -7.36
CA ALA A 333 1.33 -15.28 -7.69
C ALA A 333 1.31 -14.58 -9.06
N ASP A 334 0.79 -15.24 -10.09
CA ASP A 334 0.72 -14.68 -11.44
C ASP A 334 -0.25 -13.48 -11.53
N ILE A 335 -1.35 -13.51 -10.77
CA ILE A 335 -2.25 -12.37 -10.67
C ILE A 335 -1.56 -11.20 -9.99
N LEU A 336 -0.85 -11.44 -8.88
CA LEU A 336 -0.13 -10.41 -8.15
C LEU A 336 0.99 -9.79 -8.97
N GLU A 337 1.79 -10.58 -9.67
CA GLU A 337 2.83 -10.08 -10.55
C GLU A 337 2.27 -9.12 -11.60
N ARG A 338 1.20 -9.50 -12.29
CA ARG A 338 0.57 -8.64 -13.29
C ARG A 338 0.05 -7.35 -12.65
N LEU A 339 -0.75 -7.46 -11.58
CA LEU A 339 -1.36 -6.31 -10.93
C LEU A 339 -0.31 -5.34 -10.38
N TYR A 340 0.70 -5.84 -9.66
CA TYR A 340 1.82 -5.02 -9.19
C TYR A 340 2.57 -4.35 -10.35
N SER A 341 2.83 -5.07 -11.44
CA SER A 341 3.50 -4.49 -12.61
C SER A 341 2.69 -3.37 -13.27
N MET A 342 1.37 -3.53 -13.35
CA MET A 342 0.47 -2.50 -13.88
C MET A 342 0.40 -1.26 -12.98
N TRP A 343 0.27 -1.45 -11.67
CA TRP A 343 0.25 -0.35 -10.71
C TRP A 343 1.60 0.35 -10.68
N PHE A 344 2.69 -0.40 -10.70
CA PHE A 344 4.03 0.13 -10.76
C PHE A 344 4.30 0.88 -12.08
N SER A 345 3.73 0.48 -13.21
CA SER A 345 3.93 1.20 -14.48
C SER A 345 3.10 2.48 -14.61
N HIS A 346 2.01 2.61 -13.85
CA HIS A 346 1.03 3.69 -14.01
C HIS A 346 1.52 5.03 -13.43
N PRO A 347 1.53 6.15 -14.18
CA PRO A 347 2.25 7.38 -13.81
C PRO A 347 1.90 7.96 -12.44
N MET A 348 0.61 7.99 -12.08
CA MET A 348 0.15 8.60 -10.82
C MET A 348 0.22 7.67 -9.62
N THR A 349 0.47 6.37 -9.82
CA THR A 349 0.57 5.45 -8.70
C THR A 349 1.93 5.60 -8.06
N GLU A 350 2.00 5.78 -6.75
CA GLU A 350 3.26 5.91 -6.02
C GLU A 350 3.49 4.77 -5.03
N GLN A 351 2.42 4.04 -4.70
CA GLN A 351 2.41 3.13 -3.56
C GLN A 351 1.52 1.91 -3.80
N ILE A 352 1.99 0.74 -3.35
CA ILE A 352 1.21 -0.50 -3.30
C ILE A 352 1.38 -1.13 -1.90
N ILE A 353 0.28 -1.28 -1.18
CA ILE A 353 0.22 -1.82 0.17
C ILE A 353 -0.55 -3.13 0.17
N TYR A 354 0.10 -4.19 0.66
CA TYR A 354 -0.48 -5.51 0.80
C TYR A 354 -1.17 -5.69 2.16
N TRP A 355 -2.42 -6.17 2.18
CA TRP A 355 -3.22 -6.11 3.40
C TRP A 355 -2.96 -7.21 4.43
N ASN A 356 -2.41 -8.36 4.07
CA ASN A 356 -2.06 -9.35 5.08
C ASN A 356 -0.79 -10.08 4.69
N LEU A 357 0.25 -10.02 5.51
CA LEU A 357 1.49 -10.75 5.24
C LEU A 357 1.30 -12.26 5.43
N VAL A 358 0.55 -12.68 6.47
CA VAL A 358 0.45 -14.08 6.90
C VAL A 358 -0.99 -14.58 6.83
N ASP A 359 -1.19 -15.74 6.21
CA ASP A 359 -2.47 -16.45 6.22
C ASP A 359 -2.87 -16.86 7.65
N GLY A 360 -4.18 -16.94 7.89
CA GLY A 360 -4.73 -17.42 9.16
C GLY A 360 -4.76 -16.38 10.28
N TYR A 361 -4.32 -15.14 10.03
CA TYR A 361 -4.37 -14.04 11.01
C TYR A 361 -5.16 -12.81 10.53
N ALA A 362 -5.90 -12.90 9.43
CA ALA A 362 -6.69 -11.80 8.86
C ALA A 362 -7.90 -11.43 9.74
N ALA A 363 -8.65 -10.39 9.36
CA ALA A 363 -9.69 -9.81 10.19
C ALA A 363 -10.95 -10.71 10.34
N PHE A 364 -11.77 -10.38 11.34
CA PHE A 364 -13.10 -10.95 11.60
C PHE A 364 -13.16 -12.46 11.87
N THR A 365 -12.07 -13.03 12.38
CA THR A 365 -11.99 -14.45 12.75
C THR A 365 -10.90 -14.68 13.80
N THR A 366 -10.82 -15.90 14.33
CA THR A 366 -9.76 -16.32 15.25
C THR A 366 -8.53 -16.83 14.52
N PRO A 367 -7.32 -16.66 15.07
CA PRO A 367 -6.09 -17.21 14.50
C PRO A 367 -6.22 -18.70 14.11
N GLY A 368 -5.87 -19.02 12.85
CA GLY A 368 -5.87 -20.37 12.31
C GLY A 368 -7.22 -20.90 11.80
N ASP A 369 -8.34 -20.21 12.06
CA ASP A 369 -9.61 -20.57 11.43
C ASP A 369 -9.65 -20.06 9.98
N MET A 370 -9.36 -20.96 9.04
CA MET A 370 -9.35 -20.69 7.60
C MET A 370 -10.75 -20.65 6.96
N SER A 371 -11.81 -20.91 7.74
CA SER A 371 -13.20 -20.90 7.23
C SER A 371 -13.96 -19.62 7.59
N GLY A 372 -13.45 -18.85 8.55
CA GLY A 372 -14.08 -17.63 9.05
C GLY A 372 -13.38 -16.34 8.62
N GLY A 373 -14.14 -15.24 8.61
CA GLY A 373 -13.63 -13.90 8.35
C GLY A 373 -12.82 -13.80 7.05
N GLU A 374 -11.80 -12.94 7.06
CA GLU A 374 -10.92 -12.75 5.90
C GLU A 374 -9.89 -13.88 5.71
N ASN A 375 -9.73 -14.79 6.69
CA ASN A 375 -8.83 -15.94 6.51
C ASN A 375 -9.31 -16.87 5.40
N TYR A 376 -10.62 -16.86 5.12
CA TYR A 376 -11.23 -17.59 4.01
C TYR A 376 -10.53 -17.35 2.68
N TYR A 377 -10.06 -16.11 2.43
CA TYR A 377 -9.40 -15.77 1.17
C TYR A 377 -8.03 -16.39 1.00
N ARG A 378 -7.39 -16.83 2.11
CA ARG A 378 -5.98 -17.28 2.08
C ARG A 378 -5.10 -16.25 1.36
N GLY A 379 -5.37 -14.97 1.61
CA GLY A 379 -4.78 -13.85 0.88
C GLY A 379 -3.37 -13.48 1.33
N GLY A 380 -2.79 -14.17 2.30
CA GLY A 380 -1.43 -13.95 2.78
C GLY A 380 -0.36 -14.23 1.73
N LEU A 381 0.83 -13.66 1.94
CA LEU A 381 2.05 -13.99 1.18
C LEU A 381 2.83 -15.13 1.85
N LEU A 382 2.65 -15.31 3.16
CA LEU A 382 3.15 -16.44 3.93
C LEU A 382 1.98 -17.33 4.34
N ARG A 383 2.21 -18.64 4.44
CA ARG A 383 1.24 -19.58 5.02
C ARG A 383 1.17 -19.38 6.53
N PHE A 384 0.18 -20.00 7.18
CA PHE A 384 -0.03 -19.90 8.63
C PHE A 384 1.18 -20.34 9.48
N ASP A 385 2.03 -21.21 8.94
CA ASP A 385 3.29 -21.70 9.53
C ASP A 385 4.52 -20.85 9.20
N MET A 386 4.32 -19.66 8.59
CA MET A 386 5.35 -18.74 8.09
C MET A 386 6.15 -19.24 6.88
N SER A 387 5.80 -20.38 6.27
CA SER A 387 6.42 -20.80 5.02
C SER A 387 6.04 -19.88 3.85
N GLU A 388 7.02 -19.59 2.99
CA GLU A 388 6.81 -18.71 1.82
C GLU A 388 5.84 -19.33 0.82
N LYS A 389 4.85 -18.55 0.35
CA LYS A 389 4.02 -18.89 -0.81
C LYS A 389 4.73 -18.44 -2.11
N PRO A 390 4.36 -19.00 -3.27
CA PRO A 390 4.78 -18.49 -4.58
C PRO A 390 4.61 -16.98 -4.73
N ALA A 391 3.50 -16.41 -4.23
CA ALA A 391 3.22 -14.98 -4.24
C ALA A 391 4.32 -14.14 -3.57
N TYR A 392 4.78 -14.53 -2.38
CA TYR A 392 5.87 -13.85 -1.67
C TYR A 392 7.16 -13.85 -2.49
N LYS A 393 7.51 -15.00 -3.05
CA LYS A 393 8.73 -15.15 -3.86
C LYS A 393 8.69 -14.29 -5.13
N ARG A 394 7.53 -14.25 -5.81
CA ARG A 394 7.34 -13.49 -7.04
C ARG A 394 7.45 -11.99 -6.78
N LEU A 395 6.77 -11.48 -5.75
CA LEU A 395 6.86 -10.06 -5.39
C LEU A 395 8.26 -9.66 -4.91
N ARG A 396 8.92 -10.52 -4.11
CA ARG A 396 10.32 -10.30 -3.71
C ARG A 396 11.25 -10.19 -4.92
N HIS A 397 11.12 -11.10 -5.89
CA HIS A 397 11.92 -11.09 -7.12
C HIS A 397 11.67 -9.80 -7.93
N LEU A 398 10.40 -9.41 -8.14
CA LEU A 398 10.08 -8.17 -8.84
C LEU A 398 10.71 -6.96 -8.17
N ILE A 399 10.53 -6.80 -6.86
CA ILE A 399 10.97 -5.58 -6.15
C ILE A 399 12.50 -5.54 -6.00
N ARG A 400 13.13 -6.66 -5.65
CA ARG A 400 14.55 -6.70 -5.24
C ARG A 400 15.52 -7.01 -6.36
N GLU A 401 15.04 -7.56 -7.46
CA GLU A 401 15.89 -7.99 -8.58
C GLU A 401 15.49 -7.32 -9.89
N VAL A 402 14.19 -7.28 -10.22
CA VAL A 402 13.73 -6.72 -11.51
C VAL A 402 13.59 -5.19 -11.47
N TRP A 403 13.05 -4.65 -10.38
CA TRP A 403 12.80 -3.22 -10.15
C TRP A 403 13.88 -2.60 -9.26
N THR A 404 15.11 -3.05 -9.45
CA THR A 404 16.29 -2.56 -8.74
C THR A 404 17.41 -2.37 -9.74
N THR A 405 18.15 -1.26 -9.63
CA THR A 405 19.34 -1.02 -10.46
C THR A 405 20.61 -1.46 -9.72
N ASP A 406 21.32 -2.44 -10.29
CA ASP A 406 22.68 -2.85 -9.90
C ASP A 406 23.53 -2.95 -11.18
N GLU A 407 24.44 -2.00 -11.36
CA GLU A 407 25.22 -1.83 -12.59
C GLU A 407 26.71 -1.73 -12.29
N THR A 408 27.53 -2.31 -13.18
CA THR A 408 28.99 -2.15 -13.15
C THR A 408 29.45 -1.58 -14.47
N LEU A 409 29.88 -0.32 -14.45
CA LEU A 409 30.20 0.44 -15.65
C LEU A 409 31.67 0.87 -15.67
N THR A 410 32.22 1.06 -16.86
CA THR A 410 33.56 1.62 -17.04
C THR A 410 33.47 3.09 -17.41
N VAL A 411 34.21 3.94 -16.68
CA VAL A 411 34.25 5.39 -16.94
C VAL A 411 34.85 5.67 -18.30
N LYS A 412 34.11 6.41 -19.13
CA LYS A 412 34.53 6.88 -20.46
C LYS A 412 34.50 8.40 -20.47
N ASN A 413 35.59 9.03 -20.91
CA ASN A 413 35.73 10.49 -20.97
C ASN A 413 35.37 11.17 -19.64
N GLY A 414 35.76 10.57 -18.50
CA GLY A 414 35.47 11.13 -17.18
C GLY A 414 34.05 10.93 -16.65
N CYS A 415 33.17 10.25 -17.38
CA CYS A 415 31.77 10.06 -16.97
C CYS A 415 31.31 8.60 -17.08
N VAL A 416 30.30 8.26 -16.28
CA VAL A 416 29.37 7.16 -16.55
C VAL A 416 27.95 7.71 -16.59
N GLU A 417 27.16 7.19 -17.51
CA GLU A 417 25.75 7.50 -17.66
C GLU A 417 24.99 6.19 -17.59
N PHE A 418 23.90 6.16 -16.84
CA PHE A 418 23.03 5.00 -16.72
C PHE A 418 21.57 5.44 -16.57
N ARG A 419 20.65 4.53 -16.87
CA ARG A 419 19.22 4.74 -16.70
C ARG A 419 18.72 3.80 -15.61
N GLY A 420 18.43 4.34 -14.43
CA GLY A 420 18.09 3.56 -13.23
C GLY A 420 16.74 3.96 -12.65
N PHE A 421 16.23 3.14 -11.73
CA PHE A 421 14.99 3.43 -10.99
C PHE A 421 15.15 4.60 -10.01
N TYR A 422 14.08 5.34 -9.73
CA TYR A 422 14.15 6.47 -8.80
C TYR A 422 14.42 6.04 -7.35
N GLY A 423 15.33 6.77 -6.69
CA GLY A 423 15.77 6.50 -5.34
C GLY A 423 17.24 6.89 -5.11
N GLU A 424 17.78 6.45 -3.98
CA GLU A 424 19.18 6.68 -3.62
C GLU A 424 20.08 5.54 -4.10
N TYR A 425 21.30 5.91 -4.47
CA TYR A 425 22.32 5.06 -5.03
C TYR A 425 23.60 5.17 -4.24
N GLU A 426 24.22 4.02 -4.01
CA GLU A 426 25.60 3.91 -3.57
C GLU A 426 26.51 3.71 -4.78
N VAL A 427 27.35 4.71 -5.04
CA VAL A 427 28.33 4.71 -6.14
C VAL A 427 29.71 4.44 -5.56
N THR A 428 30.33 3.34 -5.96
CA THR A 428 31.63 2.90 -5.44
C THR A 428 32.70 2.83 -6.53
N VAL A 429 33.85 3.48 -6.27
CA VAL A 429 35.02 3.53 -7.16
C VAL A 429 36.29 3.30 -6.35
N ASN A 430 37.07 2.26 -6.68
CA ASN A 430 38.31 1.90 -5.95
C ASN A 430 38.15 1.83 -4.42
N GLY A 431 36.99 1.40 -3.92
CA GLY A 431 36.68 1.32 -2.49
C GLY A 431 36.25 2.64 -1.83
N SER A 432 36.19 3.75 -2.57
CA SER A 432 35.54 5.00 -2.12
C SER A 432 34.07 4.99 -2.54
N THR A 433 33.20 5.47 -1.66
CA THR A 433 31.75 5.39 -1.84
C THR A 433 31.10 6.77 -1.69
N LYS A 434 30.13 7.07 -2.56
CA LYS A 434 29.31 8.29 -2.50
C LYS A 434 27.84 7.96 -2.71
N VAL A 435 26.97 8.67 -2.00
CA VAL A 435 25.52 8.58 -2.20
C VAL A 435 25.07 9.60 -3.23
N VAL A 436 24.22 9.16 -4.17
CA VAL A 436 23.58 9.98 -5.21
C VAL A 436 22.09 9.70 -5.19
N ARG A 437 21.26 10.74 -5.26
CA ARG A 437 19.80 10.59 -5.39
C ARG A 437 19.41 10.82 -6.85
N LEU A 438 18.59 9.92 -7.41
CA LEU A 438 18.00 10.03 -8.74
C LEU A 438 16.49 10.16 -8.59
N ASP A 439 15.93 11.25 -9.09
CA ASP A 439 14.50 11.54 -9.13
C ASP A 439 14.05 11.94 -10.55
N ASN A 440 12.80 12.40 -10.68
CA ASN A 440 12.20 12.77 -11.96
C ASN A 440 12.91 13.93 -12.68
N ASP A 441 13.70 14.75 -11.97
CA ASP A 441 14.50 15.84 -12.57
C ASP A 441 15.85 15.32 -13.11
N GLY A 442 16.14 14.04 -12.90
CA GLY A 442 17.42 13.41 -13.20
C GLY A 442 18.45 13.66 -12.11
N ALA A 443 19.66 13.13 -12.32
CA ALA A 443 20.76 13.36 -11.37
C ALA A 443 22.08 13.64 -12.07
N GLU A 444 22.79 14.65 -11.58
CA GLU A 444 24.19 14.87 -11.89
C GLU A 444 25.01 14.91 -10.59
N ALA A 445 26.02 14.04 -10.48
CA ALA A 445 26.92 14.01 -9.34
C ALA A 445 28.37 13.98 -9.79
N THR A 446 29.25 14.64 -9.02
CA THR A 446 30.71 14.49 -9.16
C THR A 446 31.21 13.62 -8.02
N VAL A 447 31.91 12.53 -8.33
CA VAL A 447 32.53 11.59 -7.39
C VAL A 447 34.02 11.82 -7.37
#